data_AF-A0ABD3PF95-F1
#
_entry.id   AF-A0ABD3PF95-F1
#
_cell.length_a   1.000
_cell.length_b   1.000
_cell.length_c   1.000
_cell.angle_alpha   90.00
_cell.angle_beta   90.00
_cell.angle_gamma   90.00
#
_symmetry.space_group_name_H-M   'P 1'
#
loop_
_entity.id
_entity.type
_entity.pdbx_description
1 polymer ?
#
loop_
_entity_poly.entity_id
_entity_poly.type
_entity_poly.pdbx_seq_one_letter_code
_entity_poly.pdbx_strand_id
1 'polypeptide(L)'
;MSRVASSQHRRPEDYCTQVESLLKQFYNQHSHIGESHGLSHVMAVHDHAMKAIESHRSDSYTMQTHLPIISDMTAAEIRVAALLHDVDDTKYFPRSGSNDAEDFPNARKISESAELPPSSISRILKMISWVGCKENGNNVPPEIEPKSNQQSLAPTAYYQQYYFLIPRWSDRLEAVGPIGVVRCYQYNRETGAPLWKDNDSYDSPRPKCEEEVWQFCTPDRFEAYLQGERDGNEKENRSSNSSMMSHYYDKLLHIARPPPEIVRNTYLEDKAKESSKELIEVCLRFGKTGVVDEDYILNLEKTLSLRKQ
;
A
#
# COMPACT_ATOMS: atom_id res chain seq x y z
N MET A 1 30.26 -39.56 -14.85
CA MET A 1 29.84 -38.43 -15.71
C MET A 1 28.51 -37.91 -15.20
N SER A 2 28.54 -36.88 -14.34
CA SER A 2 27.32 -36.25 -13.81
C SER A 2 26.69 -35.42 -14.94
N ARG A 3 25.48 -35.78 -15.37
CA ARG A 3 24.71 -34.96 -16.32
C ARG A 3 24.31 -33.69 -15.58
N VAL A 4 25.00 -32.58 -15.87
CA VAL A 4 24.52 -31.25 -15.52
C VAL A 4 23.20 -31.06 -16.26
N ALA A 5 22.09 -31.17 -15.54
CA ALA A 5 20.78 -30.84 -16.08
C ALA A 5 20.84 -29.38 -16.54
N SER A 6 20.66 -29.16 -17.84
CA SER A 6 20.50 -27.83 -18.39
C SER A 6 19.29 -27.20 -17.71
N SER A 7 19.52 -26.25 -16.80
CA SER A 7 18.44 -25.49 -16.18
C SER A 7 17.85 -24.62 -17.29
N GLN A 8 16.73 -25.06 -17.85
CA GLN A 8 15.91 -24.22 -18.71
C GLN A 8 15.61 -22.95 -17.93
N HIS A 9 16.08 -21.80 -18.43
CA HIS A 9 15.81 -20.52 -17.80
C HIS A 9 14.29 -20.27 -17.91
N ARG A 10 13.58 -20.30 -16.78
CA ARG A 10 12.17 -19.90 -16.72
C ARG A 10 12.03 -18.45 -17.21
N ARG A 11 10.97 -18.16 -17.94
CA ARG A 11 10.68 -16.78 -18.35
C ARG A 11 10.16 -15.98 -17.15
N PRO A 12 10.40 -14.66 -17.08
CA PRO A 12 9.89 -13.82 -16.00
C PRO A 12 8.38 -13.98 -15.71
N GLU A 13 7.56 -14.17 -16.75
CA GLU A 13 6.11 -14.35 -16.65
C GLU A 13 5.72 -15.66 -15.97
N ASP A 14 6.55 -16.70 -16.11
CA ASP A 14 6.30 -18.01 -15.51
C ASP A 14 6.42 -17.91 -13.97
N TYR A 15 7.27 -17.02 -13.44
CA TYR A 15 7.37 -16.76 -11.99
C TYR A 15 6.10 -16.10 -11.45
N CYS A 16 5.59 -15.05 -12.10
CA CYS A 16 4.35 -14.39 -11.68
C CYS A 16 3.18 -15.36 -11.62
N THR A 17 3.03 -16.22 -12.63
CA THR A 17 1.98 -17.24 -12.71
C THR A 17 2.10 -18.25 -11.57
N GLN A 18 3.32 -18.71 -11.27
CA GLN A 18 3.57 -19.65 -10.19
C GLN A 18 3.30 -19.03 -8.81
N VAL A 19 3.74 -17.78 -8.60
CA VAL A 19 3.49 -17.04 -7.35
C VAL A 19 1.99 -16.83 -7.15
N GLU A 20 1.24 -16.43 -8.18
CA GLU A 20 -0.21 -16.24 -8.08
C GLU A 20 -0.93 -17.55 -7.69
N SER A 21 -0.51 -18.69 -8.25
CA SER A 21 -1.05 -20.00 -7.88
C SER A 21 -0.79 -20.34 -6.41
N LEU A 22 0.45 -20.13 -5.92
CA LEU A 22 0.83 -20.37 -4.53
C LEU A 22 0.14 -19.39 -3.58
N LEU A 23 -0.05 -18.14 -3.99
CA LEU A 23 -0.78 -17.12 -3.24
C LEU A 23 -2.25 -17.51 -3.05
N LYS A 24 -2.91 -18.01 -4.09
CA LYS A 24 -4.28 -18.53 -3.98
C LYS A 24 -4.37 -19.67 -2.96
N GLN A 25 -3.38 -20.58 -2.96
CA GLN A 25 -3.31 -21.64 -1.96
C GLN A 25 -3.10 -21.08 -0.55
N PHE A 26 -2.24 -20.07 -0.41
CA PHE A 26 -2.00 -19.39 0.86
C PHE A 26 -3.29 -18.81 1.43
N TYR A 27 -4.03 -18.00 0.68
CA TYR A 27 -5.29 -17.40 1.15
C TYR A 27 -6.37 -18.45 1.44
N ASN A 28 -6.44 -19.54 0.67
CA ASN A 28 -7.34 -20.66 0.97
C ASN A 28 -7.02 -21.35 2.30
N GLN A 29 -5.75 -21.35 2.73
CA GLN A 29 -5.30 -21.92 4.00
C GLN A 29 -5.40 -20.94 5.18
N HIS A 30 -5.57 -19.65 4.92
CA HIS A 30 -5.60 -18.59 5.91
C HIS A 30 -6.95 -17.86 5.88
N SER A 31 -8.05 -18.61 6.07
CA SER A 31 -9.42 -18.07 6.05
C SER A 31 -9.76 -17.07 7.16
N HIS A 32 -8.85 -16.85 8.11
CA HIS A 32 -8.97 -15.82 9.14
C HIS A 32 -8.55 -14.43 8.67
N ILE A 33 -7.95 -14.32 7.48
CA ILE A 33 -7.64 -13.03 6.86
C ILE A 33 -8.96 -12.43 6.35
N GLY A 34 -9.31 -11.24 6.83
CA GLY A 34 -10.54 -10.53 6.46
C GLY A 34 -10.55 -10.10 5.00
N GLU A 35 -11.73 -9.83 4.46
CA GLU A 35 -11.91 -9.42 3.05
C GLU A 35 -11.12 -8.14 2.75
N SER A 36 -11.02 -7.25 3.75
CA SER A 36 -10.24 -6.02 3.69
C SER A 36 -8.76 -6.22 3.36
N HIS A 37 -8.19 -7.41 3.57
CA HIS A 37 -6.81 -7.79 3.23
C HIS A 37 -6.75 -9.11 2.45
N GLY A 38 -7.88 -9.53 1.87
CA GLY A 38 -8.04 -10.81 1.21
C GLY A 38 -7.41 -10.85 -0.19
N LEU A 39 -7.56 -12.00 -0.86
CA LEU A 39 -7.04 -12.22 -2.21
C LEU A 39 -7.51 -11.14 -3.21
N SER A 40 -8.75 -10.69 -3.11
CA SER A 40 -9.30 -9.67 -4.02
C SER A 40 -8.58 -8.32 -3.93
N HIS A 41 -8.16 -7.90 -2.72
CA HIS A 41 -7.35 -6.70 -2.51
C HIS A 41 -5.99 -6.87 -3.21
N VAL A 42 -5.30 -7.97 -2.92
CA VAL A 42 -3.97 -8.22 -3.49
C VAL A 42 -3.97 -8.29 -5.01
N MET A 43 -5.00 -8.89 -5.61
CA MET A 43 -5.15 -8.91 -7.08
C MET A 43 -5.40 -7.52 -7.65
N ALA A 44 -6.15 -6.65 -6.96
CA ALA A 44 -6.36 -5.26 -7.40
C ALA A 44 -5.07 -4.44 -7.33
N VAL A 45 -4.27 -4.60 -6.26
CA VAL A 45 -2.93 -4.00 -6.14
C VAL A 45 -2.01 -4.48 -7.27
N HIS A 46 -2.03 -5.78 -7.58
CA HIS A 46 -1.27 -6.34 -8.71
C HIS A 46 -1.69 -5.74 -10.05
N ASP A 47 -2.99 -5.59 -10.31
CA ASP A 47 -3.52 -4.95 -11.52
C ASP A 47 -3.06 -3.49 -11.66
N HIS A 48 -3.07 -2.74 -10.56
CA HIS A 48 -2.53 -1.38 -10.52
C HIS A 48 -1.02 -1.37 -10.85
N ALA A 49 -0.25 -2.30 -10.28
CA ALA A 49 1.18 -2.42 -10.55
C ALA A 49 1.46 -2.75 -12.02
N MET A 50 0.68 -3.64 -12.65
CA MET A 50 0.84 -3.95 -14.07
C MET A 50 0.59 -2.74 -14.96
N LYS A 51 -0.48 -1.98 -14.69
CA LYS A 51 -0.82 -0.76 -15.44
C LYS A 51 0.24 0.34 -15.25
N ALA A 52 0.80 0.45 -14.04
CA ALA A 52 1.90 1.38 -13.75
C ALA A 52 3.18 1.02 -14.52
N ILE A 53 3.54 -0.27 -14.60
CA ILE A 53 4.69 -0.75 -15.39
C ILE A 53 4.49 -0.43 -16.88
N GLU A 54 3.29 -0.69 -17.42
CA GLU A 54 2.98 -0.41 -18.83
C GLU A 54 3.04 1.08 -19.15
N SER A 55 2.49 1.91 -18.26
CA SER A 55 2.59 3.38 -18.37
C SER A 55 4.05 3.83 -18.37
N HIS A 56 4.87 3.30 -17.46
CA HIS A 56 6.29 3.64 -17.37
C HIS A 56 7.06 3.26 -18.64
N ARG A 57 6.79 2.07 -19.19
CA ARG A 57 7.39 1.61 -20.45
C ARG A 57 7.01 2.49 -21.63
N SER A 58 5.73 2.89 -21.69
CA SER A 58 5.24 3.83 -22.69
C SER A 58 5.92 5.20 -22.59
N ASP A 59 6.02 5.75 -21.39
CA ASP A 59 6.65 7.06 -21.13
C ASP A 59 8.16 7.06 -21.40
N SER A 60 8.82 5.93 -21.16
CA SER A 60 10.24 5.75 -21.50
C SER A 60 10.48 5.71 -23.01
N TYR A 61 9.51 5.23 -23.79
CA TYR A 61 9.62 5.11 -25.24
C TYR A 61 9.42 6.44 -25.96
N THR A 62 8.62 7.36 -25.41
CA THR A 62 8.27 8.64 -26.07
C THR A 62 9.42 9.66 -26.16
N MET A 63 10.65 9.30 -25.78
CA MET A 63 11.89 10.11 -25.83
C MET A 63 11.83 11.48 -25.10
N GLN A 64 10.68 11.85 -24.52
CA GLN A 64 10.51 13.10 -23.78
C GLN A 64 10.93 12.99 -22.31
N THR A 65 11.10 11.77 -21.81
CA THR A 65 11.52 11.52 -20.43
C THR A 65 12.76 10.64 -20.44
N HIS A 66 13.84 11.06 -19.77
CA HIS A 66 15.05 10.24 -19.58
C HIS A 66 14.80 9.15 -18.50
N LEU A 67 13.63 8.48 -18.56
CA LEU A 67 13.28 7.45 -17.60
C LEU A 67 14.05 6.16 -17.90
N PRO A 68 14.53 5.45 -16.86
CA PRO A 68 15.22 4.19 -17.05
C PRO A 68 14.23 3.08 -17.47
N ILE A 69 14.69 2.21 -18.36
CA ILE A 69 13.88 1.09 -18.88
C ILE A 69 13.73 0.00 -17.80
N ILE A 70 12.49 -0.43 -17.54
CA ILE A 70 12.20 -1.57 -16.67
C ILE A 70 12.39 -2.88 -17.44
N SER A 71 13.42 -3.65 -17.08
CA SER A 71 13.65 -5.00 -17.63
C SER A 71 12.49 -5.95 -17.31
N ASP A 72 12.31 -7.02 -18.10
CA ASP A 72 11.22 -7.99 -17.84
C ASP A 72 11.36 -8.69 -16.48
N MET A 73 12.59 -8.96 -16.04
CA MET A 73 12.83 -9.51 -14.71
C MET A 73 12.43 -8.52 -13.61
N THR A 74 12.79 -7.24 -13.75
CA THR A 74 12.40 -6.19 -12.81
C THR A 74 10.88 -6.00 -12.78
N ALA A 75 10.22 -6.04 -13.95
CA ALA A 75 8.77 -5.99 -14.03
C ALA A 75 8.12 -7.18 -13.31
N ALA A 76 8.65 -8.39 -13.47
CA ALA A 76 8.19 -9.56 -12.72
C ALA A 76 8.39 -9.41 -11.21
N GLU A 77 9.51 -8.87 -10.76
CA GLU A 77 9.77 -8.61 -9.34
C GLU A 77 8.78 -7.60 -8.74
N ILE A 78 8.49 -6.50 -9.45
CA ILE A 78 7.50 -5.50 -9.02
C ILE A 78 6.12 -6.16 -8.89
N ARG A 79 5.73 -6.97 -9.86
CA ARG A 79 4.45 -7.72 -9.85
C ARG A 79 4.39 -8.70 -8.69
N VAL A 80 5.47 -9.44 -8.43
CA VAL A 80 5.54 -10.39 -7.31
C VAL A 80 5.51 -9.66 -5.97
N ALA A 81 6.19 -8.53 -5.82
CA ALA A 81 6.10 -7.71 -4.60
C ALA A 81 4.67 -7.21 -4.37
N ALA A 82 3.95 -6.77 -5.42
CA ALA A 82 2.54 -6.42 -5.33
C ALA A 82 1.65 -7.62 -4.92
N LEU A 83 1.93 -8.82 -5.42
CA LEU A 83 1.20 -10.05 -5.04
C LEU A 83 1.48 -10.52 -3.61
N LEU A 84 2.62 -10.17 -3.04
CA LEU A 84 3.07 -10.70 -1.74
C LEU A 84 3.10 -9.65 -0.62
N HIS A 85 2.71 -8.40 -0.87
CA HIS A 85 2.87 -7.33 0.11
C HIS A 85 2.15 -7.56 1.45
N ASP A 86 0.99 -8.22 1.41
CA ASP A 86 0.11 -8.42 2.58
C ASP A 86 0.21 -9.81 3.22
N VAL A 87 0.96 -10.76 2.65
CA VAL A 87 1.01 -12.14 3.19
C VAL A 87 1.73 -12.25 4.54
N ASP A 88 2.40 -11.18 4.96
CA ASP A 88 3.08 -11.05 6.26
C ASP A 88 2.51 -9.88 7.09
N ASP A 89 1.30 -9.40 6.80
CA ASP A 89 0.69 -8.29 7.55
C ASP A 89 0.55 -8.65 9.04
N THR A 90 1.15 -7.80 9.89
CA THR A 90 1.23 -7.99 11.34
C THR A 90 -0.12 -8.10 12.05
N LYS A 91 -1.22 -7.65 11.42
CA LYS A 91 -2.58 -7.82 11.95
C LYS A 91 -3.00 -9.29 12.02
N TYR A 92 -2.52 -10.10 11.08
CA TYR A 92 -2.84 -11.53 10.98
C TYR A 92 -1.66 -12.42 11.39
N PHE A 93 -0.44 -11.93 11.20
CA PHE A 93 0.80 -12.63 11.52
C PHE A 93 1.63 -11.84 12.54
N PRO A 94 1.18 -11.72 13.80
CA PRO A 94 1.89 -10.95 14.81
C PRO A 94 3.26 -11.57 15.09
N ARG A 95 4.30 -10.72 15.04
CA ARG A 95 5.69 -11.15 15.27
C ARG A 95 5.91 -11.45 16.74
N SER A 96 6.50 -12.60 17.02
CA SER A 96 6.83 -13.05 18.38
C SER A 96 8.15 -12.41 18.86
N GLY A 97 8.17 -11.10 19.09
CA GLY A 97 9.20 -10.39 19.87
C GLY A 97 10.68 -10.49 19.45
N SER A 98 11.04 -11.17 18.37
CA SER A 98 12.40 -11.19 17.85
C SER A 98 12.68 -9.92 17.04
N ASN A 99 13.86 -9.33 17.26
CA ASN A 99 14.34 -8.10 16.61
C ASN A 99 14.58 -8.23 15.09
N ASP A 100 14.18 -9.35 14.47
CA ASP A 100 14.28 -9.57 13.03
C ASP A 100 13.09 -8.91 12.33
N ALA A 101 13.02 -7.58 12.44
CA ALA A 101 11.96 -6.73 11.90
C ALA A 101 11.87 -6.75 10.35
N GLU A 102 12.73 -7.50 9.66
CA GLU A 102 12.79 -7.60 8.21
C GLU A 102 12.47 -8.99 7.66
N ASP A 103 12.16 -9.98 8.49
CA ASP A 103 11.82 -11.29 7.94
C ASP A 103 10.34 -11.29 7.51
N PHE A 104 10.14 -11.49 6.21
CA PHE A 104 8.86 -11.69 5.53
C PHE A 104 8.74 -13.19 5.23
N PRO A 105 8.54 -14.06 6.24
CA PRO A 105 8.69 -15.49 6.10
C PRO A 105 7.70 -16.09 5.09
N ASN A 106 6.46 -15.58 5.01
CA ASN A 106 5.49 -16.09 4.07
C ASN A 106 5.83 -15.67 2.64
N ALA A 107 6.14 -14.39 2.41
CA ALA A 107 6.57 -13.90 1.11
C ALA A 107 7.84 -14.60 0.61
N ARG A 108 8.82 -14.80 1.51
CA ARG A 108 10.05 -15.55 1.23
C ARG A 108 9.72 -16.99 0.83
N LYS A 109 8.95 -17.71 1.65
CA LYS A 109 8.60 -19.12 1.41
C LYS A 109 7.85 -19.30 0.09
N ILE A 110 6.90 -18.43 -0.22
CA ILE A 110 6.17 -18.45 -1.51
C ILE A 110 7.15 -18.20 -2.67
N SER A 111 8.05 -17.23 -2.53
CA SER A 111 9.01 -16.89 -3.58
C SER A 111 10.03 -18.01 -3.84
N GLU A 112 10.53 -18.65 -2.79
CA GLU A 112 11.42 -19.82 -2.87
C GLU A 112 10.69 -21.02 -3.50
N SER A 113 9.44 -21.25 -3.12
CA SER A 113 8.60 -22.31 -3.69
C SER A 113 8.25 -22.08 -5.16
N ALA A 114 8.28 -20.82 -5.61
CA ALA A 114 8.16 -20.44 -7.01
C ALA A 114 9.50 -20.48 -7.77
N GLU A 115 10.58 -20.92 -7.12
CA GLU A 115 11.93 -21.04 -7.67
C GLU A 115 12.52 -19.70 -8.15
N LEU A 116 12.13 -18.58 -7.54
CA LEU A 116 12.71 -17.29 -7.89
C LEU A 116 14.22 -17.25 -7.55
N PRO A 117 15.05 -16.57 -8.37
CA PRO A 117 16.45 -16.38 -8.05
C PRO A 117 16.63 -15.67 -6.69
N PRO A 118 17.61 -16.06 -5.85
CA PRO A 118 17.81 -15.45 -4.53
C PRO A 118 17.98 -13.92 -4.55
N SER A 119 18.59 -13.40 -5.62
CA SER A 119 18.74 -11.96 -5.82
C SER A 119 17.40 -11.27 -6.09
N SER A 120 16.50 -11.90 -6.85
CA SER A 120 15.13 -11.42 -7.07
C SER A 120 14.31 -11.45 -5.79
N ILE A 121 14.41 -12.53 -5.00
CA ILE A 121 13.73 -12.64 -3.69
C ILE A 121 14.15 -11.48 -2.79
N SER A 122 15.45 -11.22 -2.66
CA SER A 122 15.96 -10.11 -1.83
C SER A 122 15.38 -8.75 -2.23
N ARG A 123 15.18 -8.52 -3.54
CA ARG A 123 14.60 -7.28 -4.06
C ARG A 123 13.10 -7.17 -3.86
N ILE A 124 12.39 -8.27 -4.05
CA ILE A 124 10.96 -8.39 -3.77
C ILE A 124 10.69 -8.06 -2.30
N LEU A 125 11.42 -8.70 -1.39
CA LEU A 125 11.25 -8.45 0.04
C LEU A 125 11.58 -7.01 0.42
N LYS A 126 12.61 -6.42 -0.21
CA LYS A 126 12.90 -4.99 -0.01
C LYS A 126 11.75 -4.09 -0.50
N MET A 127 11.16 -4.36 -1.67
CA MET A 127 9.98 -3.61 -2.13
C MET A 127 8.79 -3.76 -1.18
N ILE A 128 8.54 -4.97 -0.67
CA ILE A 128 7.48 -5.24 0.31
C ILE A 128 7.71 -4.42 1.59
N SER A 129 8.96 -4.35 2.08
CA SER A 129 9.31 -3.53 3.26
C SER A 129 8.99 -2.04 3.11
N TRP A 130 8.88 -1.57 1.88
CA TRP A 130 8.54 -0.19 1.58
C TRP A 130 7.03 0.05 1.47
N VAL A 131 6.17 -0.96 1.37
CA VAL A 131 4.72 -0.75 1.14
C VAL A 131 4.05 -0.07 2.34
N GLY A 132 4.34 -0.57 3.55
CA GLY A 132 3.71 -0.15 4.80
C GLY A 132 3.78 1.36 5.05
N CYS A 133 2.61 1.98 5.22
CA CYS A 133 2.50 3.42 5.46
C CYS A 133 2.99 3.81 6.86
N LYS A 134 2.79 2.97 7.88
CA LYS A 134 3.23 3.26 9.24
C LYS A 134 4.75 3.36 9.33
N GLU A 135 5.45 2.45 8.66
CA GLU A 135 6.90 2.33 8.68
C GLU A 135 7.57 3.37 7.78
N ASN A 136 6.92 3.77 6.68
CA ASN A 136 7.56 4.56 5.63
C ASN A 136 6.97 5.96 5.42
N GLY A 137 5.77 6.25 5.94
CA GLY A 137 5.06 7.50 5.69
C GLY A 137 5.00 7.85 4.20
N ASN A 138 5.25 9.11 3.84
CA ASN A 138 5.43 9.53 2.44
C ASN A 138 6.92 9.65 2.06
N ASN A 139 7.83 9.16 2.88
CA ASN A 139 9.27 9.30 2.66
C ASN A 139 9.74 8.37 1.54
N VAL A 140 10.54 8.88 0.62
CA VAL A 140 11.24 8.08 -0.38
C VAL A 140 12.45 7.42 0.30
N PRO A 141 12.63 6.09 0.20
CA PRO A 141 13.79 5.45 0.81
C PRO A 141 15.11 6.06 0.27
N PRO A 142 16.12 6.29 1.12
CA PRO A 142 17.40 6.89 0.69
C PRO A 142 18.10 6.12 -0.44
N GLU A 143 17.81 4.83 -0.58
CA GLU A 143 18.34 4.00 -1.68
C GLU A 143 17.70 4.35 -3.03
N ILE A 144 16.47 4.88 -3.02
CA ILE A 144 15.71 5.31 -4.21
C ILE A 144 16.03 6.75 -4.61
N GLU A 145 16.29 7.63 -3.65
CA GLU A 145 16.56 9.03 -3.96
C GLU A 145 17.86 9.22 -4.77
N PRO A 146 17.83 10.00 -5.86
CA PRO A 146 19.03 10.35 -6.58
C PRO A 146 19.91 11.23 -5.69
N LYS A 147 21.10 10.71 -5.31
CA LYS A 147 22.09 11.47 -4.53
C LYS A 147 22.58 12.66 -5.35
N SER A 148 21.97 13.83 -5.16
CA SER A 148 22.29 15.01 -5.93
C SER A 148 23.66 15.61 -5.59
N ASN A 149 24.27 15.33 -4.42
CA ASN A 149 25.51 16.00 -3.97
C ASN A 149 26.44 15.23 -3.01
N GLN A 150 26.38 13.89 -2.90
CA GLN A 150 27.30 13.15 -2.01
C GLN A 150 28.39 12.40 -2.78
N GLN A 151 29.60 12.98 -2.79
CA GLN A 151 30.84 12.25 -3.06
C GLN A 151 30.97 11.05 -2.11
N SER A 152 31.37 9.90 -2.66
CA SER A 152 32.06 8.83 -1.95
C SER A 152 31.25 7.77 -1.17
N LEU A 153 30.15 7.26 -1.72
CA LEU A 153 29.86 5.82 -1.59
C LEU A 153 29.39 5.32 -2.95
N ALA A 154 30.08 4.32 -3.51
CA ALA A 154 29.74 3.73 -4.79
C ALA A 154 28.24 3.39 -4.78
N PRO A 155 27.43 4.05 -5.63
CA PRO A 155 26.04 3.66 -5.77
C PRO A 155 26.06 2.21 -6.22
N THR A 156 25.42 1.30 -5.49
CA THR A 156 24.90 0.12 -6.18
C THR A 156 23.90 0.70 -7.17
N ALA A 157 24.26 0.77 -8.46
CA ALA A 157 23.49 1.41 -9.54
C ALA A 157 22.05 0.90 -9.69
N TYR A 158 21.65 -0.05 -8.83
CA TYR A 158 20.39 -0.73 -8.80
C TYR A 158 19.23 0.14 -8.28
N TYR A 159 19.37 0.86 -7.16
CA TYR A 159 18.20 1.35 -6.42
C TYR A 159 17.69 2.75 -6.78
N GLN A 160 18.36 3.56 -7.59
CA GLN A 160 17.95 4.95 -7.85
C GLN A 160 16.77 5.13 -8.82
N GLN A 161 15.73 4.30 -8.69
CA GLN A 161 14.66 4.21 -9.67
C GLN A 161 13.30 4.13 -8.97
N TYR A 162 12.51 5.19 -9.10
CA TYR A 162 11.21 5.35 -8.43
C TYR A 162 10.22 4.24 -8.75
N TYR A 163 10.39 3.52 -9.86
CA TYR A 163 9.53 2.40 -10.22
C TYR A 163 9.56 1.25 -9.18
N PHE A 164 10.59 1.16 -8.32
CA PHE A 164 10.59 0.18 -7.22
C PHE A 164 9.54 0.50 -6.14
N LEU A 165 8.99 1.71 -6.13
CA LEU A 165 7.86 2.10 -5.28
C LEU A 165 6.49 1.85 -5.92
N ILE A 166 6.43 1.28 -7.13
CA ILE A 166 5.15 0.91 -7.77
C ILE A 166 4.28 0.04 -6.86
N PRO A 167 4.78 -0.99 -6.14
CA PRO A 167 3.95 -1.78 -5.24
C PRO A 167 3.33 -0.94 -4.11
N ARG A 168 4.13 -0.04 -3.50
CA ARG A 168 3.67 0.89 -2.45
C ARG A 168 2.54 1.77 -2.96
N TRP A 169 2.71 2.41 -4.11
CA TRP A 169 1.72 3.34 -4.64
C TRP A 169 0.47 2.61 -5.13
N SER A 170 0.63 1.40 -5.65
CA SER A 170 -0.49 0.55 -6.05
C SER A 170 -1.35 0.12 -4.86
N ASP A 171 -0.73 -0.27 -3.74
CA ASP A 171 -1.46 -0.59 -2.49
C ASP A 171 -2.22 0.62 -1.97
N ARG A 172 -1.59 1.80 -1.98
CA ARG A 172 -2.24 3.03 -1.52
C ARG A 172 -3.47 3.39 -2.32
N LEU A 173 -3.50 3.16 -3.64
CA LEU A 173 -4.70 3.39 -4.45
C LEU A 173 -5.90 2.55 -3.98
N GLU A 174 -5.67 1.34 -3.46
CA GLU A 174 -6.71 0.50 -2.87
C GLU A 174 -7.08 0.91 -1.44
N ALA A 175 -6.26 1.74 -0.78
CA ALA A 175 -6.54 2.28 0.56
C ALA A 175 -7.32 3.60 0.54
N VAL A 176 -7.52 4.21 -0.63
CA VAL A 176 -8.19 5.50 -0.81
C VAL A 176 -9.33 5.41 -1.84
N GLY A 177 -9.98 6.54 -2.15
CA GLY A 177 -11.13 6.59 -3.05
C GLY A 177 -12.34 5.84 -2.50
N PRO A 178 -13.30 5.44 -3.37
CA PRO A 178 -14.48 4.71 -2.94
C PRO A 178 -14.15 3.37 -2.26
N ILE A 179 -13.13 2.66 -2.76
CA ILE A 179 -12.72 1.37 -2.21
C ILE A 179 -12.09 1.52 -0.83
N GLY A 180 -11.25 2.55 -0.63
CA GLY A 180 -10.67 2.87 0.67
C GLY A 180 -11.72 3.20 1.72
N VAL A 181 -12.77 3.95 1.34
CA VAL A 181 -13.91 4.23 2.24
C VAL A 181 -14.59 2.95 2.70
N VAL A 182 -14.91 2.06 1.77
CA VAL A 182 -15.58 0.78 2.06
C VAL A 182 -14.69 -0.13 2.90
N ARG A 183 -13.40 -0.29 2.53
CA ARG A 183 -12.45 -1.13 3.29
C ARG A 183 -12.22 -0.62 4.70
N CYS A 184 -12.11 0.71 4.90
CA CYS A 184 -11.95 1.28 6.23
C CYS A 184 -13.18 1.00 7.10
N TYR A 185 -14.39 1.19 6.55
CA TYR A 185 -15.63 0.86 7.23
C TYR A 185 -15.73 -0.64 7.59
N GLN A 186 -15.44 -1.52 6.64
CA GLN A 186 -15.41 -2.98 6.84
C GLN A 186 -14.43 -3.36 7.95
N TYR A 187 -13.20 -2.85 7.92
CA TYR A 187 -12.20 -3.13 8.96
C TYR A 187 -12.64 -2.67 10.36
N ASN A 188 -13.22 -1.47 10.48
CA ASN A 188 -13.77 -0.98 11.74
C ASN A 188 -14.90 -1.90 12.25
N ARG A 189 -15.76 -2.40 11.37
CA ARG A 189 -16.81 -3.36 11.70
C ARG A 189 -16.26 -4.73 12.12
N GLU A 190 -15.27 -5.24 11.42
CA GLU A 190 -14.59 -6.52 11.71
C GLU A 190 -13.89 -6.49 13.08
N THR A 191 -13.27 -5.37 13.42
CA THR A 191 -12.52 -5.20 14.69
C THR A 191 -13.35 -4.67 15.85
N GLY A 192 -14.59 -4.24 15.60
CA GLY A 192 -15.44 -3.60 16.61
C GLY A 192 -14.96 -2.20 17.01
N ALA A 193 -14.08 -1.57 16.23
CA ALA A 193 -13.59 -0.23 16.48
C ALA A 193 -14.69 0.82 16.22
N PRO A 194 -14.76 1.91 17.01
CA PRO A 194 -15.79 2.93 16.83
C PRO A 194 -15.64 3.63 15.48
N LEU A 195 -16.76 4.09 14.90
CA LEU A 195 -16.73 4.88 13.67
C LEU A 195 -16.32 6.34 13.93
N TRP A 196 -16.69 6.91 15.09
CA TRP A 196 -16.28 8.23 15.56
C TRP A 196 -16.32 8.29 17.10
N LYS A 197 -15.89 9.42 17.70
CA LYS A 197 -16.00 9.71 19.14
C LYS A 197 -16.69 11.05 19.37
N ASP A 198 -17.78 11.06 20.14
CA ASP A 198 -18.64 12.25 20.32
C ASP A 198 -17.99 13.41 21.10
N ASN A 199 -17.05 13.12 22.00
CA ASN A 199 -16.48 14.11 22.93
C ASN A 199 -15.04 14.52 22.61
N ASP A 200 -14.55 14.18 21.43
CA ASP A 200 -13.17 14.46 21.04
C ASP A 200 -13.14 15.14 19.67
N SER A 201 -13.13 16.48 19.70
CA SER A 201 -13.06 17.32 18.50
C SER A 201 -11.75 17.15 17.75
N TYR A 202 -10.72 16.61 18.39
CA TYR A 202 -9.48 16.24 17.72
C TYR A 202 -9.63 14.88 17.02
N ASP A 203 -10.20 13.87 17.66
CA ASP A 203 -10.39 12.54 17.04
C ASP A 203 -11.37 12.59 15.86
N SER A 204 -12.51 13.28 16.04
CA SER A 204 -13.62 13.32 15.09
C SER A 204 -14.05 14.76 14.79
N PRO A 205 -13.20 15.56 14.11
CA PRO A 205 -13.55 16.93 13.77
C PRO A 205 -14.74 16.97 12.80
N ARG A 206 -15.48 18.08 12.84
CA ARG A 206 -16.72 18.29 12.08
C ARG A 206 -16.57 19.42 11.06
N PRO A 207 -15.85 19.18 9.95
CA PRO A 207 -15.61 20.21 8.93
C PRO A 207 -16.89 20.55 8.16
N LYS A 208 -17.00 21.82 7.76
CA LYS A 208 -18.14 22.36 7.01
C LYS A 208 -17.87 22.45 5.52
N CYS A 209 -16.60 22.48 5.12
CA CYS A 209 -16.15 22.56 3.74
C CYS A 209 -14.83 21.80 3.55
N GLU A 210 -14.42 21.58 2.29
CA GLU A 210 -13.20 20.84 1.95
C GLU A 210 -11.95 21.54 2.54
N GLU A 211 -11.93 22.86 2.58
CA GLU A 211 -10.82 23.62 3.16
C GLU A 211 -10.64 23.28 4.65
N GLU A 212 -11.73 23.16 5.41
CA GLU A 212 -11.67 22.75 6.82
C GLU A 212 -11.21 21.28 6.96
N VAL A 213 -11.60 20.38 6.06
CA VAL A 213 -11.11 18.98 6.05
C VAL A 213 -9.57 18.97 6.00
N TRP A 214 -8.99 19.74 5.08
CA TRP A 214 -7.54 19.82 4.92
C TRP A 214 -6.84 20.55 6.08
N GLN A 215 -7.50 21.52 6.73
CA GLN A 215 -6.97 22.14 7.95
C GLN A 215 -6.83 21.14 9.10
N PHE A 216 -7.70 20.13 9.18
CA PHE A 216 -7.60 19.07 10.18
C PHE A 216 -6.56 17.99 9.83
N CYS A 217 -6.13 17.86 8.58
CA CYS A 217 -5.09 16.93 8.13
C CYS A 217 -3.68 17.51 8.37
N THR A 218 -3.33 17.80 9.62
CA THR A 218 -2.05 18.45 9.94
C THR A 218 -0.87 17.48 9.84
N PRO A 219 0.33 17.97 9.49
CA PRO A 219 1.55 17.13 9.52
C PRO A 219 1.77 16.43 10.86
N ASP A 220 1.46 17.09 11.98
CA ASP A 220 1.59 16.53 13.33
C ASP A 220 0.73 15.28 13.54
N ARG A 221 -0.49 15.24 12.97
CA ARG A 221 -1.35 14.04 13.04
C ARG A 221 -0.75 12.87 12.28
N PHE A 222 -0.19 13.15 11.10
CA PHE A 222 0.44 12.11 10.31
C PHE A 222 1.68 11.57 11.02
N GLU A 223 2.53 12.46 11.55
CA GLU A 223 3.72 12.08 12.31
C GLU A 223 3.36 11.25 13.54
N ALA A 224 2.34 11.68 14.31
CA ALA A 224 1.76 10.94 15.42
C ALA A 224 1.33 9.52 15.01
N TYR A 225 0.65 9.39 13.86
CA TYR A 225 0.27 8.08 13.30
C TYR A 225 1.50 7.20 12.99
N LEU A 226 2.55 7.75 12.37
CA LEU A 226 3.78 7.03 12.03
C LEU A 226 4.53 6.54 13.28
N GLN A 227 4.63 7.39 14.30
CA GLN A 227 5.26 7.04 15.57
C GLN A 227 4.43 6.03 16.39
N GLY A 228 3.16 5.84 16.04
CA GLY A 228 2.20 5.14 16.88
C GLY A 228 1.91 5.89 18.19
N GLU A 229 2.25 7.16 18.26
CA GLU A 229 2.08 8.05 19.40
C GLU A 229 0.97 9.04 19.07
N ARG A 230 -0.15 9.02 19.79
CA ARG A 230 -1.04 10.18 19.87
C ARG A 230 -0.99 10.68 21.31
N ASP A 231 -0.61 11.93 21.50
CA ASP A 231 -0.63 12.72 22.74
C ASP A 231 -0.11 12.05 24.02
N GLY A 232 1.15 12.34 24.34
CA GLY A 232 1.58 12.96 25.61
C GLY A 232 1.42 12.21 26.94
N ASN A 233 0.60 11.17 27.06
CA ASN A 233 0.52 10.34 28.26
C ASN A 233 -0.23 9.02 27.98
N GLU A 234 0.34 7.94 28.51
CA GLU A 234 -0.18 6.57 28.68
C GLU A 234 -0.11 5.58 27.50
N LYS A 235 0.86 4.66 27.68
CA LYS A 235 1.16 3.41 26.98
C LYS A 235 0.07 2.34 27.12
N GLU A 236 -1.20 2.68 26.92
CA GLU A 236 -2.22 1.65 26.68
C GLU A 236 -2.39 1.46 25.17
N ASN A 237 -2.45 0.21 24.72
CA ASN A 237 -2.59 -0.23 23.33
C ASN A 237 -3.63 0.61 22.56
N ARG A 238 -3.18 1.60 21.77
CA ARG A 238 -4.05 2.57 21.08
C ARG A 238 -4.39 2.20 19.63
N SER A 239 -3.74 1.20 19.03
CA SER A 239 -4.15 0.74 17.69
C SER A 239 -5.56 0.14 17.66
N SER A 240 -6.12 -0.22 18.82
CA SER A 240 -7.51 -0.67 18.98
C SER A 240 -8.51 0.45 19.29
N ASN A 241 -8.07 1.70 19.48
CA ASN A 241 -8.92 2.80 19.95
C ASN A 241 -9.01 3.99 18.97
N SER A 242 -8.42 3.93 17.77
CA SER A 242 -8.64 4.94 16.73
C SER A 242 -10.01 4.74 16.09
N SER A 243 -10.81 5.79 15.99
CA SER A 243 -12.07 5.73 15.24
C SER A 243 -11.82 5.75 13.73
N MET A 244 -12.81 5.33 12.94
CA MET A 244 -12.76 5.45 11.47
C MET A 244 -12.49 6.90 11.04
N MET A 245 -13.19 7.88 11.65
CA MET A 245 -12.99 9.29 11.36
C MET A 245 -11.56 9.75 11.67
N SER A 246 -11.00 9.34 12.81
CA SER A 246 -9.61 9.69 13.14
C SER A 246 -8.62 9.15 12.11
N HIS A 247 -8.84 7.93 11.61
CA HIS A 247 -7.98 7.29 10.61
C HIS A 247 -7.94 8.04 9.27
N TYR A 248 -9.05 8.70 8.90
CA TYR A 248 -9.12 9.50 7.68
C TYR A 248 -8.15 10.68 7.75
N TYR A 249 -8.22 11.45 8.84
CA TYR A 249 -7.37 12.62 9.05
C TYR A 249 -5.93 12.25 9.38
N ASP A 250 -5.69 11.11 10.03
CA ASP A 250 -4.36 10.71 10.46
C ASP A 250 -3.54 10.05 9.37
N LYS A 251 -4.20 9.43 8.38
CA LYS A 251 -3.53 8.61 7.38
C LYS A 251 -4.11 8.78 5.99
N LEU A 252 -5.39 8.43 5.79
CA LEU A 252 -5.92 8.22 4.44
C LEU A 252 -5.84 9.48 3.58
N LEU A 253 -6.19 10.64 4.14
CA LEU A 253 -6.11 11.91 3.43
C LEU A 253 -4.66 12.33 3.12
N HIS A 254 -3.69 11.97 3.97
CA HIS A 254 -2.26 12.22 3.72
C HIS A 254 -1.67 11.37 2.59
N ILE A 255 -2.24 10.19 2.32
CA ILE A 255 -1.78 9.30 1.24
C ILE A 255 -2.64 9.36 -0.01
N ALA A 256 -3.80 10.04 0.02
CA ALA A 256 -4.70 10.18 -1.12
C ALA A 256 -4.20 11.19 -2.18
N ARG A 257 -3.33 12.12 -1.81
CA ARG A 257 -2.74 13.09 -2.74
C ARG A 257 -1.21 13.10 -2.62
N PRO A 258 -0.54 11.99 -2.92
CA PRO A 258 0.92 11.95 -2.85
C PRO A 258 1.51 12.94 -3.86
N PRO A 259 2.57 13.67 -3.50
CA PRO A 259 3.22 14.60 -4.43
C PRO A 259 3.72 13.88 -5.69
N PRO A 260 3.44 14.37 -6.91
CA PRO A 260 3.89 13.73 -8.15
C PRO A 260 5.40 13.47 -8.21
N GLU A 261 6.21 14.34 -7.60
CA GLU A 261 7.66 14.24 -7.55
C GLU A 261 8.19 12.99 -6.82
N ILE A 262 7.37 12.36 -5.95
CA ILE A 262 7.70 11.12 -5.26
C ILE A 262 7.01 9.88 -5.84
N VAL A 263 5.97 10.05 -6.66
CA VAL A 263 5.28 8.96 -7.36
C VAL A 263 5.98 8.62 -8.67
N ARG A 264 6.22 9.65 -9.51
CA ARG A 264 6.91 9.57 -10.81
C ARG A 264 6.39 8.45 -11.71
N ASN A 265 5.08 8.37 -11.84
CA ASN A 265 4.42 7.40 -12.71
C ASN A 265 3.05 7.93 -13.12
N THR A 266 2.89 8.22 -14.41
CA THR A 266 1.70 8.88 -14.97
C THR A 266 0.41 8.18 -14.59
N TYR A 267 0.34 6.85 -14.73
CA TYR A 267 -0.84 6.07 -14.35
C TYR A 267 -1.20 6.23 -12.86
N LEU A 268 -0.22 6.09 -11.97
CA LEU A 268 -0.46 6.19 -10.52
C LEU A 268 -0.86 7.61 -10.12
N GLU A 269 -0.22 8.63 -10.69
CA GLU A 269 -0.56 10.03 -10.48
C GLU A 269 -1.98 10.35 -10.95
N ASP A 270 -2.37 9.88 -12.14
CA ASP A 270 -3.71 10.06 -12.67
C ASP A 270 -4.77 9.40 -11.81
N LYS A 271 -4.51 8.21 -11.28
CA LYS A 271 -5.43 7.53 -10.35
C LYS A 271 -5.51 8.22 -9.00
N ALA A 272 -4.42 8.81 -8.52
CA ALA A 272 -4.41 9.50 -7.24
C ALA A 272 -5.18 10.84 -7.25
N LYS A 273 -5.24 11.55 -8.39
CA LYS A 273 -5.88 12.88 -8.52
C LYS A 273 -7.27 12.98 -7.90
N GLU A 274 -8.11 11.96 -8.09
CA GLU A 274 -9.49 11.94 -7.61
C GLU A 274 -9.69 11.10 -6.35
N SER A 275 -8.63 10.47 -5.84
CA SER A 275 -8.76 9.44 -4.81
C SER A 275 -9.11 9.99 -3.41
N SER A 276 -9.00 11.29 -3.20
CA SER A 276 -9.45 11.93 -1.96
C SER A 276 -10.95 12.21 -1.92
N LYS A 277 -11.65 12.17 -3.07
CA LYS A 277 -13.00 12.72 -3.22
C LYS A 277 -14.00 12.08 -2.27
N GLU A 278 -14.08 10.75 -2.25
CA GLU A 278 -15.02 10.03 -1.40
C GLU A 278 -14.63 10.09 0.08
N LEU A 279 -13.33 10.19 0.40
CA LEU A 279 -12.86 10.41 1.78
C LEU A 279 -13.34 11.77 2.31
N ILE A 280 -13.22 12.82 1.51
CA ILE A 280 -13.69 14.17 1.83
C ILE A 280 -15.22 14.17 1.98
N GLU A 281 -15.95 13.52 1.07
CA GLU A 281 -17.40 13.45 1.13
C GLU A 281 -17.90 12.82 2.43
N VAL A 282 -17.27 11.74 2.91
CA VAL A 282 -17.57 11.15 4.23
C VAL A 282 -17.31 12.16 5.35
N CYS A 283 -16.17 12.85 5.33
CA CYS A 283 -15.83 13.88 6.33
C CYS A 283 -16.87 15.01 6.38
N LEU A 284 -17.33 15.48 5.22
CA LEU A 284 -18.32 16.56 5.12
C LEU A 284 -19.72 16.11 5.55
N ARG A 285 -20.12 14.88 5.22
CA ARG A 285 -21.38 14.29 5.71
C ARG A 285 -21.35 14.17 7.22
N PHE A 286 -20.26 13.62 7.77
CA PHE A 286 -20.03 13.56 9.21
C PHE A 286 -20.05 14.95 9.86
N GLY A 287 -19.39 15.95 9.26
CA GLY A 287 -19.37 17.31 9.80
C GLY A 287 -20.75 17.96 9.92
N LYS A 288 -21.69 17.62 9.02
CA LYS A 288 -23.07 18.12 9.04
C LYS A 288 -23.94 17.46 10.11
N THR A 289 -23.80 16.15 10.30
CA THR A 289 -24.72 15.34 11.13
C THR A 289 -24.14 14.98 12.49
N GLY A 290 -22.82 14.96 12.61
CA GLY A 290 -22.10 14.38 13.75
C GLY A 290 -22.11 12.85 13.80
N VAL A 291 -22.57 12.19 12.74
CA VAL A 291 -22.74 10.72 12.65
C VAL A 291 -22.23 10.26 11.29
N VAL A 292 -21.51 9.13 11.24
CA VAL A 292 -21.03 8.57 9.97
C VAL A 292 -22.22 8.12 9.13
N ASP A 293 -22.29 8.59 7.88
CA ASP A 293 -23.34 8.24 6.92
C ASP A 293 -23.09 6.84 6.35
N GLU A 294 -23.51 5.81 7.11
CA GLU A 294 -23.34 4.40 6.73
C GLU A 294 -24.10 4.06 5.44
N ASP A 295 -25.26 4.68 5.18
CA ASP A 295 -26.04 4.46 3.96
C ASP A 295 -25.26 4.89 2.71
N TYR A 296 -24.56 6.03 2.78
CA TYR A 296 -23.66 6.46 1.72
C TYR A 296 -22.56 5.42 1.44
N ILE A 297 -21.91 4.90 2.48
CA ILE A 297 -20.83 3.90 2.36
C ILE A 297 -21.35 2.60 1.77
N LEU A 298 -22.49 2.08 2.25
CA LEU A 298 -23.11 0.86 1.73
C LEU A 298 -23.55 1.01 0.26
N ASN A 299 -23.93 2.21 -0.16
CA ASN A 299 -24.23 2.47 -1.58
C ASN A 299 -22.97 2.53 -2.45
N LEU A 300 -21.83 2.99 -1.93
CA LEU A 300 -20.54 2.87 -2.61
C LEU A 300 -20.16 1.40 -2.81
N GLU A 301 -20.28 0.57 -1.76
CA GLU A 301 -20.01 -0.86 -1.81
C GLU A 301 -20.85 -1.58 -2.88
N LYS A 302 -22.16 -1.31 -2.92
CA LYS A 302 -23.06 -1.84 -3.97
C LYS A 302 -22.60 -1.41 -5.37
N THR A 303 -22.25 -0.14 -5.55
CA THR A 303 -21.80 0.40 -6.83
C THR A 303 -20.49 -0.26 -7.29
N LEU A 304 -19.56 -0.47 -6.36
CA LEU A 304 -18.29 -1.17 -6.65
C LEU A 304 -18.51 -2.64 -7.00
N SER A 305 -19.43 -3.31 -6.31
CA SER A 305 -19.77 -4.71 -6.58
C SER A 305 -20.39 -4.90 -7.97
N LEU A 306 -21.25 -3.97 -8.40
CA LEU A 306 -21.84 -3.99 -9.75
C LEU A 306 -20.81 -3.77 -10.87
N ARG A 307 -19.71 -3.04 -10.61
CA ARG A 307 -18.64 -2.83 -11.59
C ARG A 307 -17.73 -4.04 -11.78
N LYS A 308 -17.77 -5.00 -10.84
CA LYS A 308 -16.97 -6.23 -10.89
C LYS A 308 -17.69 -7.38 -11.63
N GLN A 309 -18.98 -7.23 -11.95
CA GLN A 309 -19.81 -8.17 -12.72
C GLN A 309 -19.74 -7.85 -14.22
#